data_AF-A0A429B1F6-F1
#
_entry.id   AF-A0A429B1F6-F1
#
_cell.length_a   1.000
_cell.length_b   1.000
_cell.length_c   1.000
_cell.angle_alpha   90.00
_cell.angle_beta   90.00
_cell.angle_gamma   90.00
#
_symmetry.space_group_name_H-M   'P 1'
#
loop_
_entity.id
_entity.type
_entity.pdbx_description
1 polymer ?
#
loop_
_entity_poly.entity_id
_entity_poly.type
_entity_poly.pdbx_seq_one_letter_code
_entity_poly.pdbx_strand_id
1 'polypeptide(L)'
;MAERIGLVSVAVPPGDVLDTALDIAHRMAVGPQHALRWTKRSLNHWLRTATPAFEASIAFEAMSFFGPDVAEAINAAIEHRAPSFPEPLPW
;
A
#
# COMPACT_ATOMS: atom_id res chain seq x y z
N MET A 1 15.70 -3.02 -4.59
CA MET A 1 15.50 -2.40 -3.27
C MET A 1 14.43 -1.33 -3.41
N ALA A 2 13.44 -1.30 -2.50
CA ALA A 2 12.25 -0.45 -2.58
C ALA A 2 12.58 1.06 -2.73
N GLU A 3 13.65 1.52 -2.09
CA GLU A 3 14.13 2.91 -2.21
C GLU A 3 14.52 3.27 -3.65
N ARG A 4 15.23 2.37 -4.36
CA ARG A 4 15.72 2.62 -5.73
C ARG A 4 14.60 2.84 -6.75
N ILE A 5 13.41 2.29 -6.49
CA ILE A 5 12.23 2.46 -7.35
C ILE A 5 11.30 3.58 -6.85
N GLY A 6 11.67 4.27 -5.76
CA GLY A 6 10.88 5.37 -5.19
C GLY A 6 9.67 4.93 -4.37
N LEU A 7 9.58 3.65 -3.97
CA LEU A 7 8.47 3.17 -3.12
C LEU A 7 8.58 3.72 -1.68
N VAL A 8 9.81 3.91 -1.20
CA VAL A 8 10.12 4.54 0.08
C VAL A 8 11.18 5.61 -0.13
N SER A 9 11.19 6.65 0.69
CA SER A 9 12.18 7.72 0.59
C SER A 9 13.57 7.31 1.09
N VAL A 10 13.66 6.43 2.09
CA VAL A 10 14.92 5.97 2.71
C VAL A 10 14.75 4.52 3.19
N ALA A 11 15.77 3.69 3.04
CA ALA A 11 15.88 2.37 3.66
C ALA A 11 17.07 2.31 4.63
N VAL A 12 16.84 1.91 5.88
CA VAL A 12 17.87 1.83 6.94
C VAL A 12 17.93 0.42 7.55
N PRO A 13 19.01 0.05 8.27
CA PRO A 13 19.06 -1.21 9.00
C PRO A 13 17.89 -1.36 9.99
N PRO A 14 17.43 -2.60 10.29
CA PRO A 14 16.25 -2.82 11.13
C PRO A 14 16.29 -2.14 12.51
N GLY A 15 17.48 -2.00 13.10
CA GLY A 15 17.67 -1.36 14.41
C GLY A 15 17.48 0.16 14.40
N ASP A 16 17.59 0.80 13.22
CA ASP A 16 17.66 2.26 13.11
C ASP A 16 16.33 2.86 12.61
N VAL A 17 15.34 2.02 12.28
CA VAL A 17 14.09 2.42 11.62
C VAL A 17 13.31 3.44 12.46
N LEU A 18 13.13 3.15 13.75
CA LEU A 18 12.31 4.00 14.61
C LEU A 18 13.01 5.33 14.89
N ASP A 19 14.30 5.30 15.21
CA ASP A 19 15.08 6.50 15.49
C ASP A 19 15.13 7.44 14.28
N THR A 20 15.36 6.86 13.08
CA THR A 20 15.34 7.63 11.82
C THR A 20 13.96 8.24 11.55
N ALA A 21 12.87 7.46 11.73
CA ALA A 21 11.52 7.94 11.51
C ALA A 21 11.16 9.09 12.49
N LEU A 22 11.56 8.97 13.75
CA LEU A 22 11.32 9.99 14.78
C LEU A 22 12.14 11.25 14.54
N ASP A 23 13.40 11.15 14.10
CA ASP A 23 14.19 12.33 13.71
C ASP A 23 13.51 13.12 12.59
N ILE A 24 13.06 12.42 11.54
CA ILE A 24 12.34 13.06 10.42
C ILE A 24 11.05 13.71 10.90
N ALA A 25 10.27 13.02 11.74
CA ALA A 25 9.05 13.55 12.31
C ALA A 25 9.32 14.79 13.19
N HIS A 26 10.38 14.75 14.01
CA HIS A 26 10.78 15.85 14.87
C HIS A 26 11.15 17.09 14.04
N ARG A 27 11.95 16.91 12.98
CA ARG A 27 12.30 17.99 12.03
C ARG A 27 11.08 18.61 11.37
N MET A 28 10.09 17.80 11.00
CA MET A 28 8.82 18.31 10.46
C MET A 28 7.99 19.02 11.53
N ALA A 29 7.99 18.55 12.77
CA ALA A 29 7.21 19.11 13.88
C ALA A 29 7.71 20.51 14.30
N VAL A 30 9.03 20.73 14.31
CA VAL A 30 9.63 22.05 14.64
C VAL A 30 9.70 23.00 13.43
N GLY A 31 9.35 22.51 12.24
CA GLY A 31 9.39 23.27 10.98
C GLY A 31 8.17 24.17 10.72
N PRO A 32 8.15 24.88 9.57
CA PRO A 32 7.08 25.81 9.22
C PRO A 32 5.77 25.09 8.86
N GLN A 33 4.90 24.91 9.85
CA GLN A 33 3.69 24.09 9.75
C GLN A 33 2.76 24.46 8.58
N HIS A 34 2.57 25.76 8.31
CA HIS A 34 1.70 26.19 7.21
C HIS A 34 2.28 25.81 5.84
N ALA A 35 3.57 26.06 5.62
CA ALA A 35 4.24 25.73 4.36
C ALA A 35 4.23 24.21 4.12
N LEU A 36 4.51 23.42 5.15
CA LEU A 36 4.47 21.95 5.07
C LEU A 36 3.07 21.43 4.71
N ARG A 37 2.02 21.95 5.36
CA ARG A 37 0.63 21.57 5.08
C ARG A 37 0.21 21.90 3.65
N TRP A 38 0.52 23.11 3.17
CA TRP A 38 0.18 23.51 1.81
C TRP A 38 0.95 22.72 0.76
N THR A 39 2.24 22.48 1.00
CA THR A 39 3.07 21.65 0.11
C THR A 39 2.51 20.23 0.01
N LYS A 40 2.20 19.59 1.16
CA LYS A 40 1.56 18.27 1.18
C LYS A 40 0.24 18.26 0.41
N ARG A 41 -0.60 19.28 0.60
CA ARG A 41 -1.88 19.40 -0.11
C ARG A 41 -1.69 19.51 -1.62
N SER A 42 -0.76 20.35 -2.08
CA SER A 42 -0.43 20.51 -3.50
C SER A 42 0.07 19.20 -4.12
N LEU A 43 0.95 18.47 -3.43
CA LEU A 43 1.45 17.18 -3.90
C LEU A 43 0.35 16.10 -3.92
N ASN A 44 -0.49 16.03 -2.89
CA ASN A 44 -1.56 15.03 -2.80
C ASN A 44 -2.62 15.16 -3.89
N HIS A 45 -2.73 16.30 -4.58
CA HIS A 45 -3.62 16.42 -5.73
C HIS A 45 -3.26 15.44 -6.85
N TRP A 46 -1.99 15.11 -7.04
CA TRP A 46 -1.57 14.05 -7.98
C TRP A 46 -2.07 12.66 -7.58
N LEU A 47 -2.16 12.37 -6.28
CA LEU A 47 -2.75 11.10 -5.82
C LEU A 47 -4.26 11.06 -6.06
N ARG A 48 -4.94 12.21 -5.92
CA ARG A 48 -6.39 12.31 -6.12
C ARG A 48 -6.82 12.08 -7.56
N THR A 49 -5.94 12.29 -8.55
CA THR A 49 -6.26 11.95 -9.94
C THR A 49 -6.36 10.44 -10.15
N ALA A 50 -5.71 9.64 -9.31
CA ALA A 50 -5.79 8.18 -9.34
C ALA A 50 -6.97 7.59 -8.53
N THR A 51 -7.76 8.44 -7.85
CA THR A 51 -8.89 7.98 -7.01
C THR A 51 -9.86 7.05 -7.75
N PRO A 52 -10.32 7.32 -8.99
CA PRO A 52 -11.25 6.42 -9.68
C PRO A 52 -10.66 5.02 -9.95
N ALA A 53 -9.37 4.94 -10.29
CA ALA A 53 -8.69 3.67 -10.50
C ALA A 53 -8.58 2.88 -9.18
N PHE A 54 -8.32 3.59 -8.07
CA PHE A 54 -8.27 3.01 -6.74
C PHE A 54 -9.63 2.53 -6.23
N GLU A 55 -10.70 3.28 -6.49
CA GLU A 55 -12.08 2.86 -6.17
C GLU A 55 -12.48 1.61 -6.97
N ALA A 56 -12.17 1.58 -8.27
CA ALA A 56 -12.40 0.42 -9.11
C ALA A 56 -11.63 -0.80 -8.61
N SER A 57 -10.35 -0.65 -8.22
CA SER A 57 -9.58 -1.79 -7.70
C SER A 57 -10.18 -2.38 -6.42
N ILE A 58 -10.68 -1.53 -5.50
CA ILE A 58 -11.35 -2.01 -4.28
C ILE A 58 -12.66 -2.74 -4.63
N ALA A 59 -13.46 -2.17 -5.54
CA ALA A 59 -14.72 -2.81 -5.96
C ALA A 59 -14.48 -4.17 -6.62
N PHE A 60 -13.46 -4.27 -7.48
CA PHE A 60 -13.08 -5.52 -8.14
C PHE A 60 -12.53 -6.54 -7.14
N GLU A 61 -11.68 -6.11 -6.21
CA GLU A 61 -11.19 -6.97 -5.13
C GLU A 61 -12.36 -7.51 -4.29
N ALA A 62 -13.31 -6.66 -3.90
CA ALA A 62 -14.48 -7.08 -3.12
C ALA A 62 -15.37 -8.09 -3.86
N MET A 63 -15.55 -7.94 -5.18
CA MET A 63 -16.28 -8.92 -5.99
C MET A 63 -15.57 -10.27 -6.04
N SER A 64 -14.24 -10.28 -6.16
CA SER A 64 -13.45 -11.52 -6.15
C SER A 64 -13.28 -12.12 -4.75
N PHE A 65 -13.44 -11.33 -3.68
CA PHE A 65 -13.13 -11.75 -2.31
C PHE A 65 -14.00 -12.90 -1.81
N PHE A 66 -15.24 -12.99 -2.28
CA PHE A 66 -16.16 -14.09 -1.96
C PHE A 66 -16.16 -15.20 -3.02
N GLY A 67 -15.23 -15.15 -3.97
CA GLY A 67 -15.08 -16.13 -5.03
C GLY A 67 -14.47 -17.44 -4.54
N PRO A 68 -14.64 -18.53 -5.31
CA PRO A 68 -14.09 -19.84 -4.96
C PRO A 68 -12.56 -19.85 -4.88
N ASP A 69 -11.89 -18.94 -5.60
CA ASP A 69 -10.44 -18.78 -5.59
C ASP A 69 -9.90 -18.40 -4.21
N VAL A 70 -10.61 -17.55 -3.47
CA VAL A 70 -10.18 -17.12 -2.13
C VAL A 70 -10.30 -18.26 -1.13
N ALA A 71 -11.40 -19.00 -1.18
CA ALA A 71 -11.58 -20.19 -0.33
C ALA A 71 -10.48 -21.23 -0.58
N GLU A 72 -10.15 -21.47 -1.85
CA GLU A 72 -9.08 -22.39 -2.24
C GLU A 72 -7.69 -21.87 -1.85
N ALA A 73 -7.41 -20.57 -2.02
CA ALA A 73 -6.16 -19.95 -1.60
C ALA A 73 -5.95 -20.09 -0.08
N ILE A 74 -7.00 -19.87 0.71
CA ILE A 74 -6.96 -20.03 2.17
C ILE A 74 -6.71 -21.49 2.54
N ASN A 75 -7.47 -22.43 1.98
CA ASN A 75 -7.31 -23.85 2.27
C ASN A 75 -5.91 -24.35 1.90
N ALA A 76 -5.42 -23.99 0.71
CA ALA A 76 -4.09 -24.36 0.25
C ALA A 76 -2.98 -23.79 1.14
N ALA A 77 -3.15 -22.56 1.62
CA ALA A 77 -2.21 -21.93 2.56
C ALA A 77 -2.19 -22.64 3.92
N ILE A 78 -3.36 -23.03 4.45
CA ILE A 78 -3.48 -23.81 5.69
C ILE A 78 -2.86 -25.20 5.54
N GLU A 79 -3.09 -25.85 4.39
CA GLU A 79 -2.61 -27.20 4.10
C GLU A 79 -1.17 -27.25 3.57
N HIS A 80 -0.49 -26.10 3.45
CA HIS A 80 0.87 -25.97 2.91
C HIS A 80 1.06 -26.62 1.52
N ARG A 81 0.04 -26.55 0.68
CA ARG A 81 0.07 -27.06 -0.70
C ARG A 81 -0.06 -25.93 -1.72
N ALA A 82 0.22 -26.23 -2.98
CA ALA A 82 -0.09 -25.31 -4.06
C ALA A 82 -1.63 -25.20 -4.24
N PRO A 83 -2.18 -23.99 -4.49
CA PRO A 83 -3.59 -23.82 -4.76
C PRO A 83 -3.96 -24.35 -6.15
N SER A 84 -5.16 -24.93 -6.27
CA SER A 84 -5.75 -25.42 -7.51
C SER A 84 -7.00 -24.61 -7.85
N PHE A 85 -6.82 -23.48 -8.52
CA PHE A 85 -7.92 -22.56 -8.83
C PHE A 85 -8.92 -23.14 -9.85
N PRO A 86 -10.23 -22.96 -9.65
CA PRO A 86 -11.26 -23.33 -10.62
C PRO A 86 -11.22 -22.47 -11.88
N GLU A 87 -11.99 -22.84 -12.91
CA GLU A 87 -12.11 -22.03 -14.12
C GLU A 87 -12.65 -20.62 -13.80
N PRO A 88 -12.16 -19.57 -14.49
CA PRO A 88 -12.60 -18.20 -14.26
C PRO A 88 -14.11 -18.06 -14.44
N LEU A 89 -14.74 -17.26 -13.58
CA LEU A 89 -16.13 -16.88 -13.75
C LEU A 89 -16.28 -16.07 -15.07
N PRO A 90 -17.40 -16.19 -15.81
CA PRO A 90 -17.52 -15.67 -17.19
C PRO A 90 -17.78 -14.15 -17.30
N TRP A 91 -17.41 -13.38 -16.27
CA TRP A 91 -17.63 -11.93 -16.17
C TRP A 91 -16.32 -11.21 -15.82
#